data_AF-A0A3D0I810-F1
#
_entry.id   AF-A0A3D0I810-F1
#
_cell.length_a   1.000
_cell.length_b   1.000
_cell.length_c   1.000
_cell.angle_alpha   90.00
_cell.angle_beta   90.00
_cell.angle_gamma   90.00
#
_symmetry.space_group_name_H-M   'P 1'
#
loop_
_entity.id
_entity.type
_entity.pdbx_description
1 polymer ?
#
loop_
_entity_poly.entity_id
_entity_poly.type
_entity_poly.pdbx_seq_one_letter_code
_entity_poly.pdbx_strand_id
1 'polypeptide(L)'
;TAEYGDLTRGPRLVDGAVRERMKEVLKEIQSGQFAKEFILENQAGKASFNALRRRAAEHELEKVGARLRGLMPWLKEKALVDRSRN
;
A
#
# COMPACT_ATOMS: atom_id res chain seq x y z
N THR A 1 28.38 -0.57 3.33
CA THR A 1 27.92 -0.54 1.91
C THR A 1 26.47 -0.15 1.77
N ALA A 2 25.53 -0.75 2.51
CA ALA A 2 24.12 -0.36 2.49
C ALA A 2 23.89 1.11 2.91
N GLU A 3 24.56 1.55 3.98
CA GLU A 3 24.48 2.95 4.48
C GLU A 3 24.93 3.97 3.43
N TYR A 4 26.06 3.74 2.75
CA TYR A 4 26.49 4.60 1.64
C TYR A 4 25.47 4.61 0.50
N GLY A 5 24.83 3.46 0.22
CA GLY A 5 23.74 3.37 -0.74
C GLY A 5 22.52 4.20 -0.32
N ASP A 6 22.10 4.09 0.94
CA ASP A 6 20.98 4.85 1.50
C ASP A 6 21.20 6.36 1.38
N LEU A 7 22.34 6.84 1.90
CA LEU A 7 22.67 8.28 1.90
C LEU A 7 22.83 8.86 0.48
N THR A 8 23.23 8.06 -0.51
CA THR A 8 23.48 8.56 -1.88
C THR A 8 22.37 8.24 -2.89
N ARG A 9 21.52 7.25 -2.63
CA ARG A 9 20.44 6.82 -3.55
C ARG A 9 19.06 7.15 -3.02
N GLY A 10 18.87 7.22 -1.71
CA GLY A 10 17.60 7.62 -1.08
C GLY A 10 17.06 8.94 -1.63
N PRO A 11 17.83 10.05 -1.61
CA PRO A 11 17.37 11.35 -2.12
C PRO A 11 17.08 11.39 -3.63
N ARG A 12 17.56 10.40 -4.41
CA ARG A 12 17.25 10.27 -5.85
C ARG A 12 15.87 9.68 -6.10
N LEU A 13 15.35 8.90 -5.16
CA LEU A 13 14.02 8.27 -5.26
C LEU A 13 12.97 9.06 -4.49
N VAL A 14 13.32 9.51 -3.28
CA VAL A 14 12.47 10.36 -2.43
C VAL A 14 13.03 11.77 -2.47
N ASP A 15 12.70 12.49 -3.53
CA ASP A 15 13.19 13.82 -3.82
C ASP A 15 12.22 14.93 -3.35
N GLY A 16 12.54 16.18 -3.69
CA GLY A 16 11.68 17.33 -3.38
C GLY A 16 10.28 17.22 -4.00
N ALA A 17 10.15 16.62 -5.18
CA ALA A 17 8.87 16.45 -5.83
C ALA A 17 7.98 15.45 -5.10
N VAL A 18 8.56 14.39 -4.51
CA VAL A 18 7.83 13.48 -3.61
C VAL A 18 7.27 14.24 -2.41
N ARG A 19 8.06 15.14 -1.81
CA ARG A 19 7.61 15.96 -0.67
C ARG A 19 6.43 16.86 -1.03
N GLU A 20 6.46 17.51 -2.19
CA GLU A 20 5.33 18.36 -2.62
C GLU A 20 4.06 17.52 -2.87
N ARG A 21 4.16 16.37 -3.54
CA ARG A 21 3.02 15.44 -3.69
C ARG A 21 2.47 14.97 -2.33
N MET A 22 3.32 14.72 -1.34
CA MET A 22 2.87 14.37 0.01
C MET A 22 2.10 15.51 0.69
N LYS A 23 2.49 16.77 0.47
CA LYS A 23 1.75 17.93 0.99
C LYS A 23 0.39 18.10 0.28
N GLU A 24 0.33 17.84 -1.02
CA GLU A 24 -0.92 17.87 -1.78
C GLU A 24 -1.92 16.83 -1.25
N VAL A 25 -1.48 15.58 -1.08
CA VAL A 25 -2.30 14.52 -0.47
C VAL A 25 -2.76 14.91 0.94
N LEU A 26 -1.88 15.51 1.75
CA LEU A 26 -2.28 16.00 3.08
C LEU A 26 -3.36 17.08 2.99
N LYS A 27 -3.26 18.00 2.02
CA LYS A 27 -4.27 19.04 1.80
C LYS A 27 -5.61 18.44 1.36
N GLU A 28 -5.62 17.41 0.53
CA GLU A 28 -6.83 16.68 0.12
C GLU A 28 -7.51 15.96 1.29
N ILE A 29 -6.72 15.47 2.25
CA ILE A 29 -7.22 14.90 3.50
C ILE A 29 -7.83 16.00 4.38
N GLN A 30 -7.08 17.07 4.62
CA GLN A 30 -7.48 18.18 5.51
C GLN A 30 -8.70 18.95 4.98
N SER A 31 -8.84 19.09 3.67
CA SER A 31 -10.01 19.70 3.03
C SER A 31 -11.25 18.80 3.07
N GLY A 32 -11.10 17.53 3.42
CA GLY A 32 -12.17 16.53 3.38
C GLY A 32 -12.46 15.97 1.99
N GLN A 33 -11.70 16.37 0.95
CA GLN A 33 -11.87 15.86 -0.41
C GLN A 33 -11.73 14.34 -0.47
N PHE A 34 -10.64 13.81 0.11
CA PHE A 34 -10.41 12.36 0.14
C PHE A 34 -11.56 11.61 0.85
N ALA A 35 -12.04 12.14 1.98
CA ALA A 35 -13.13 11.53 2.73
C ALA A 35 -14.44 11.51 1.91
N LYS A 36 -14.74 12.61 1.20
CA LYS A 36 -15.91 12.71 0.32
C LYS A 36 -15.83 11.70 -0.83
N GLU A 37 -14.69 11.62 -1.51
CA GLU A 37 -14.46 10.63 -2.59
C GLU A 37 -14.66 9.20 -2.09
N PHE A 38 -14.09 8.88 -0.92
CA PHE A 38 -14.23 7.55 -0.34
C PHE A 38 -15.69 7.23 0.05
N ILE A 39 -16.42 8.17 0.67
CA ILE A 39 -17.83 7.96 1.02
C ILE A 39 -18.67 7.71 -0.24
N LEU A 40 -18.46 8.49 -1.31
CA LEU A 40 -19.19 8.33 -2.57
C LEU A 40 -18.89 6.97 -3.22
N GLU A 41 -17.62 6.54 -3.24
CA GLU A 41 -17.24 5.21 -3.74
C GLU A 41 -17.94 4.09 -2.94
N ASN A 42 -18.05 4.23 -1.62
CA ASN A 42 -18.77 3.28 -0.79
C ASN A 42 -20.28 3.26 -1.09
N GLN A 43 -20.90 4.43 -1.26
CA GLN A 43 -22.31 4.55 -1.62
C GLN A 43 -22.60 4.00 -3.01
N ALA A 44 -21.65 4.10 -3.95
CA ALA A 44 -21.72 3.52 -5.29
C ALA A 44 -21.39 2.02 -5.33
N GLY A 45 -21.23 1.34 -4.18
CA GLY A 45 -21.02 -0.10 -4.11
C GLY A 45 -19.56 -0.56 -4.34
N LYS A 46 -18.58 0.35 -4.22
CA LYS A 46 -17.12 0.03 -4.25
C LYS A 46 -16.60 -0.56 -5.56
N ALA A 47 -17.20 -0.21 -6.70
CA ALA A 47 -16.83 -0.79 -7.99
C ALA A 47 -15.35 -0.55 -8.35
N SER A 48 -14.87 0.70 -8.26
CA SER A 48 -13.48 1.05 -8.56
C SER A 48 -12.53 0.46 -7.52
N PHE A 49 -12.91 0.51 -6.26
CA PHE A 49 -12.11 -0.02 -5.16
C PHE A 49 -11.93 -1.55 -5.25
N ASN A 50 -12.98 -2.28 -5.60
CA ASN A 50 -12.89 -3.73 -5.81
C ASN A 50 -12.01 -4.08 -7.02
N ALA A 51 -12.06 -3.29 -8.10
CA ALA A 51 -11.17 -3.47 -9.24
C ALA A 51 -9.70 -3.19 -8.89
N LEU A 52 -9.43 -2.17 -8.07
CA LEU A 52 -8.09 -1.89 -7.53
C LEU A 52 -7.59 -3.05 -6.65
N ARG A 53 -8.43 -3.55 -5.74
CA ARG A 53 -8.09 -4.72 -4.89
C ARG A 53 -7.78 -5.97 -5.69
N ARG A 54 -8.60 -6.28 -6.70
CA ARG A 54 -8.36 -7.44 -7.58
C ARG A 54 -7.01 -7.34 -8.28
N ARG A 55 -6.71 -6.19 -8.89
CA ARG A 55 -5.42 -5.98 -9.58
C ARG A 55 -4.23 -6.10 -8.62
N ALA A 56 -4.36 -5.57 -7.40
CA ALA A 56 -3.33 -5.70 -6.37
C ALA A 56 -3.11 -7.17 -5.96
N ALA A 57 -4.19 -7.94 -5.80
CA ALA A 57 -4.11 -9.36 -5.43
C ALA A 57 -3.52 -10.25 -6.55
N GLU A 58 -3.71 -9.85 -7.81
CA GLU A 58 -3.18 -10.58 -8.98
C GLU A 58 -1.69 -10.28 -9.25
N HIS A 59 -1.10 -9.30 -8.56
CA HIS A 59 0.29 -8.89 -8.77
C HIS A 59 1.27 -10.03 -8.42
N GLU A 60 2.29 -10.27 -9.27
CA GLU A 60 3.25 -11.38 -9.11
C GLU A 60 3.97 -11.39 -7.75
N LEU A 61 4.23 -10.21 -7.19
CA LEU A 61 4.78 -10.05 -5.83
C LEU A 61 3.97 -10.82 -4.79
N GLU A 62 2.64 -10.84 -4.89
CA GLU A 62 1.79 -11.54 -3.93
C GLU A 62 1.90 -13.06 -4.08
N LYS A 63 1.99 -13.57 -5.32
CA LYS A 63 2.19 -15.00 -5.58
C LYS A 63 3.52 -15.49 -5.02
N VAL A 64 4.60 -14.77 -5.32
CA VAL A 64 5.95 -15.10 -4.83
C VAL A 64 6.03 -14.93 -3.31
N GLY A 65 5.51 -13.82 -2.79
CA GLY A 65 5.49 -13.52 -1.37
C GLY A 65 4.70 -14.55 -0.55
N ALA A 66 3.57 -15.05 -1.06
CA ALA A 66 2.80 -16.11 -0.43
C ALA A 66 3.60 -17.41 -0.31
N ARG A 67 4.29 -17.81 -1.38
CA ARG A 67 5.17 -18.99 -1.36
C ARG A 67 6.30 -18.83 -0.35
N LEU A 68 7.02 -17.71 -0.39
CA LEU A 68 8.14 -17.46 0.52
C LEU A 68 7.69 -17.44 1.98
N ARG A 69 6.60 -16.74 2.31
CA ARG A 69 6.01 -16.73 3.66
C ARG A 69 5.51 -18.11 4.09
N GLY A 70 5.06 -18.94 3.16
CA GLY A 70 4.66 -20.33 3.42
C GLY A 70 5.82 -21.22 3.88
N LEU A 71 7.06 -20.89 3.49
CA LEU A 71 8.28 -21.56 3.91
C LEU A 71 8.85 -21.03 5.24
N MET A 72 8.15 -20.12 5.91
CA MET A 72 8.55 -19.51 7.18
C MET A 72 7.60 -19.94 8.31
N PRO A 73 7.76 -21.15 8.90
CA PRO A 73 6.83 -21.68 9.92
C PRO A 73 6.61 -20.75 11.10
N TRP A 74 7.67 -20.06 11.55
CA TRP A 74 7.65 -19.10 12.65
C TRP A 74 6.73 -17.89 12.41
N LEU A 75 6.39 -17.61 11.15
CA LEU A 75 5.46 -16.54 10.80
C LEU A 75 4.00 -16.96 10.99
N LYS A 76 3.68 -18.25 10.79
CA LYS A 76 2.33 -18.78 11.00
C LYS A 76 1.94 -18.77 12.48
N GLU A 77 2.90 -19.07 13.35
CA GLU A 77 2.70 -19.09 14.80
C GLU A 77 2.35 -17.71 15.39
N LYS A 78 2.77 -16.63 14.72
CA LYS A 78 2.56 -15.24 15.15
C LYS A 78 1.58 -14.47 14.27
N ALA A 79 0.76 -15.16 13.47
CA ALA A 79 -0.16 -14.50 12.56
C ALA A 79 -1.29 -13.78 13.33
N LEU A 80 -1.29 -12.44 13.27
CA LEU A 80 -2.31 -11.59 13.91
C LEU A 80 -3.59 -11.44 13.06
N VAL A 81 -3.56 -11.86 11.79
CA VAL A 81 -4.65 -11.65 10.84
C VAL A 81 -5.05 -12.97 10.20
N ASP A 82 -6.31 -13.33 10.39
CA ASP A 82 -6.96 -14.45 9.70
C ASP A 82 -7.36 -14.05 8.28
N ARG A 83 -6.74 -14.69 7.30
CA ARG A 83 -6.97 -14.42 5.86
C ARG A 83 -8.24 -15.08 5.32
N SER A 84 -8.93 -15.91 6.09
CA SER A 84 -10.22 -16.47 5.70
C SER A 84 -11.40 -15.50 5.90
N ARG A 85 -11.16 -14.40 6.61
CA ARG A 85 -12.19 -13.42 7.01
C ARG A 85 -12.09 -12.06 6.30
N ASN A 86 -11.15 -11.89 5.36
CA ASN A 86 -10.85 -10.63 4.65
C ASN A 86 -10.78 -10.80 3.15
#